data_AF-A0AAV8T2R9-F1
#
_entry.id   AF-A0AAV8T2R9-F1
#
_cell.length_a   1.000
_cell.length_b   1.000
_cell.length_c   1.000
_cell.angle_alpha   90.00
_cell.angle_beta   90.00
_cell.angle_gamma   90.00
#
_symmetry.space_group_name_H-M   'P 1'
#
loop_
_entity.id
_entity.type
_entity.pdbx_description
1 polymer ?
#
loop_
_entity_poly.entity_id
_entity_poly.type
_entity_poly.pdbx_seq_one_letter_code
_entity_poly.pdbx_strand_id
1 'polypeptide(L)' 'MPTTQKDKTKDVYIYGSLDEDDICPICLEEYTLESPRTLTDCNHHYHLHCIYQWMEKSQVCPFCCKLLLVLTC' A
#
# COMPACT_ATOMS: atom_id res chain seq x y z
N MET A 1 10.22 22.08 -32.59
CA MET A 1 9.17 23.07 -32.25
C MET A 1 8.36 23.30 -33.51
N PRO A 2 7.03 23.53 -33.48
CA PRO A 2 6.10 23.69 -32.35
C PRO A 2 4.86 22.77 -32.43
N THR A 3 4.29 22.36 -31.30
CA THR A 3 2.85 22.00 -31.25
C THR A 3 2.21 22.64 -30.04
N THR A 4 1.48 23.70 -30.34
CA THR A 4 0.62 24.47 -29.46
C THR A 4 -0.61 23.63 -29.08
N GLN A 5 -0.72 23.34 -27.79
CA GLN A 5 -1.90 23.46 -26.92
C GLN A 5 -3.28 23.64 -27.60
N LYS A 6 -4.22 22.74 -27.29
CA LYS A 6 -5.66 22.96 -27.03
C LYS A 6 -6.31 21.61 -26.63
N ASP A 7 -6.68 21.47 -25.36
CA ASP A 7 -8.07 21.59 -24.88
C ASP A 7 -8.78 20.24 -24.90
N LYS A 8 -9.04 19.68 -23.71
CA LYS A 8 -10.36 19.19 -23.29
C LYS A 8 -10.29 18.67 -21.86
N THR A 9 -10.85 19.45 -20.94
CA THR A 9 -11.49 18.99 -19.69
C THR A 9 -11.98 17.55 -19.82
N LYS A 10 -11.28 16.64 -19.15
CA LYS A 10 -11.84 15.39 -18.66
C LYS A 10 -11.33 15.19 -17.25
N ASP A 11 -11.80 16.08 -16.37
CA ASP A 11 -12.09 15.79 -14.98
C ASP A 11 -13.05 14.61 -14.92
N VAL A 12 -12.49 13.43 -15.14
CA VAL A 12 -13.09 12.19 -14.68
C VAL A 12 -11.93 11.46 -14.02
N TYR A 13 -11.76 11.76 -12.74
CA TYR A 13 -11.03 10.93 -11.81
C TYR A 13 -11.71 9.55 -11.83
N ILE A 14 -11.30 8.68 -12.76
CA ILE A 14 -11.55 7.25 -12.67
C ILE A 14 -10.38 6.69 -11.86
N TYR A 15 -10.35 7.03 -10.57
CA TYR A 15 -9.66 6.22 -9.59
C TYR A 15 -10.66 5.14 -9.20
N GLY A 16 -10.28 3.89 -9.38
CA GLY A 16 -11.14 2.77 -9.03
C GLY A 16 -11.43 1.87 -10.22
N SER A 17 -10.52 0.91 -10.44
CA SER A 17 -10.87 -0.52 -10.39
C SER A 17 -9.70 -1.38 -10.90
N LEU A 18 -8.53 -1.29 -10.25
CA LEU A 18 -7.57 -2.38 -10.12
C LEU A 18 -6.89 -2.19 -8.76
N ASP A 19 -7.55 -2.77 -7.76
CA ASP A 19 -6.96 -3.22 -6.49
C ASP A 19 -6.09 -2.22 -5.73
N GLU A 20 -6.68 -1.15 -5.19
CA GLU A 20 -6.05 -0.37 -4.09
C GLU A 20 -5.70 -1.27 -2.88
N ASP A 21 -6.32 -2.45 -2.80
CA ASP A 21 -6.05 -3.52 -1.84
C ASP A 21 -4.72 -4.28 -2.08
N ASP A 22 -4.02 -4.02 -3.18
CA ASP A 22 -2.75 -4.67 -3.56
C ASP A 22 -1.54 -3.72 -3.56
N ILE A 23 -1.62 -2.63 -2.81
CA ILE A 23 -0.51 -1.69 -2.58
C ILE A 23 -0.15 -1.67 -1.09
N CYS A 24 1.14 -1.62 -0.77
CA CYS A 24 1.57 -1.47 0.61
C CYS A 24 1.35 -0.03 1.10
N PRO A 25 0.59 0.17 2.20
CA PRO A 25 0.31 1.52 2.69
C PRO A 25 1.52 2.23 3.35
N ILE A 26 2.64 1.53 3.56
CA ILE A 26 3.85 2.12 4.17
C ILE A 26 4.76 2.73 3.09
N CYS A 27 5.04 2.00 2.00
CA CYS A 27 5.90 2.47 0.92
C CYS A 27 5.14 2.95 -0.33
N LEU A 28 3.83 2.69 -0.41
CA LEU A 28 2.97 3.01 -1.55
C LEU A 28 3.37 2.27 -2.86
N GLU A 29 3.99 1.10 -2.73
CA GLU A 29 4.38 0.23 -3.85
C GLU A 29 3.54 -1.05 -3.92
N GLU A 30 3.40 -1.61 -5.12
CA GLU A 30 2.67 -2.85 -5.38
C GLU A 30 3.34 -4.09 -4.75
N TYR A 31 2.57 -5.13 -4.46
CA TYR A 31 3.11 -6.42 -4.03
C TYR A 31 3.66 -7.22 -5.22
N THR A 32 4.81 -7.85 -5.02
CA THR A 32 5.46 -8.69 -6.04
C THR A 32 5.69 -10.10 -5.51
N LEU A 33 6.05 -11.04 -6.39
CA LEU A 33 6.43 -12.39 -5.96
C LEU A 33 7.68 -12.39 -5.06
N GLU A 34 8.58 -11.41 -5.25
CA GLU A 34 9.79 -11.23 -4.44
C GLU A 34 9.49 -10.54 -3.12
N SER A 35 8.51 -9.63 -3.10
CA SER A 35 8.04 -8.91 -1.92
C SER A 35 6.52 -9.07 -1.78
N PRO A 36 6.05 -10.21 -1.25
CA PRO A 36 4.62 -10.49 -1.15
C PRO A 36 3.96 -9.68 -0.03
N ARG A 37 2.63 -9.55 -0.12
CA ARG A 37 1.83 -8.99 0.97
C ARG A 37 1.83 -9.92 2.17
N THR A 38 2.17 -9.35 3.32
CA THR A 38 2.19 -10.02 4.61
C THR A 38 0.96 -9.57 5.39
N LEU A 39 0.10 -10.54 5.73
CA LEU A 39 -1.09 -10.28 6.55
C LEU A 39 -0.74 -10.29 8.03
N THR A 40 -1.31 -9.33 8.75
CA THR A 40 -1.24 -9.24 10.20
C THR A 40 -2.51 -9.81 10.82
N ASP A 41 -2.46 -10.15 12.11
CA ASP A 41 -3.62 -10.65 12.88
C ASP A 41 -4.80 -9.66 12.90
N CYS A 42 -4.51 -8.38 12.73
CA CYS A 42 -5.51 -7.33 12.57
C CYS A 42 -6.07 -7.19 11.14
N ASN A 43 -5.78 -8.15 10.25
CA ASN A 43 -6.22 -8.22 8.86
C ASN A 43 -5.77 -7.04 7.97
N HIS A 44 -4.67 -6.38 8.34
CA HIS A 44 -4.01 -5.38 7.49
C HIS A 44 -2.78 -5.98 6.81
N HIS A 45 -2.54 -5.56 5.56
CA HIS A 45 -1.45 -6.04 4.72
C HIS A 45 -0.29 -5.05 4.62
N TYR A 46 0.93 -5.55 4.51
CA TYR A 46 2.15 -4.75 4.31
C TYR A 46 3.22 -5.59 3.62
N HIS A 47 4.26 -4.99 3.03
CA HIS A 47 5.47 -5.76 2.74
C HIS A 47 6.14 -6.18 4.05
N LEU A 48 6.75 -7.36 4.04
CA LEU A 48 7.45 -7.91 5.21
C LEU A 48 8.50 -6.93 5.76
N HIS A 49 9.31 -6.36 4.86
CA HIS A 49 10.33 -5.38 5.23
C HIS A 49 9.72 -4.11 5.85
N CYS A 50 8.67 -3.57 5.23
CA CYS A 50 8.02 -2.35 5.70
C CYS A 50 7.41 -2.52 7.09
N ILE A 51 6.76 -3.66 7.36
CA ILE A 51 6.18 -3.91 8.67
C ILE A 51 7.26 -4.15 9.74
N TYR A 52 8.37 -4.82 9.40
CA TYR A 52 9.49 -4.96 10.33
C TYR A 52 10.12 -3.61 10.70
N GLN A 53 10.38 -2.75 9.71
CA GLN A 53 10.88 -1.39 9.96
C GLN A 53 9.94 -0.56 10.82
N TRP A 54 8.63 -0.77 10.65
CA TRP A 54 7.63 -0.14 11.51
C TRP A 54 7.71 -0.66 12.95
N MET A 55 7.83 -1.98 13.13
CA MET A 55 7.94 -2.62 14.45
C MET A 55 9.18 -2.19 15.25
N GLU A 56 10.26 -1.78 14.59
CA GLU A 56 11.43 -1.18 15.26
C GLU A 56 11.09 0.13 15.99
N LYS A 57 10.07 0.86 15.51
CA LYS A 57 9.57 2.10 16.11
C LYS A 57 8.36 1.86 17.01
N SER A 58 7.44 0.99 16.57
CA SER A 58 6.17 0.76 17.23
C SER A 58 5.60 -0.62 16.90
N GLN A 59 5.31 -1.42 17.92
CA GLN A 59 4.68 -2.74 17.76
C GLN A 59 3.15 -2.66 17.61
N VAL A 60 2.57 -1.49 17.30
CA VAL A 60 1.14 -1.33 17.04
C VAL A 60 0.85 -0.99 15.58
N CYS A 61 -0.28 -1.49 15.08
CA CYS A 61 -0.74 -1.29 13.72
C CYS A 61 -1.08 0.19 13.49
N PRO A 62 -0.62 0.81 12.39
CA PRO A 62 -0.91 2.22 12.11
C PRO A 62 -2.39 2.52 11.81
N PHE A 63 -3.19 1.49 11.47
CA PHE A 63 -4.59 1.66 11.09
C PHE A 63 -5.56 1.44 12.24
N CYS A 64 -5.31 0.43 13.07
CA CYS A 64 -6.25 0.01 14.10
C CYS A 64 -5.66 0.05 15.52
N CYS A 65 -4.41 0.48 15.68
CA CYS A 65 -3.70 0.61 16.96
C CYS A 65 -3.64 -0.69 17.79
N LYS A 66 -3.87 -1.85 17.18
CA LYS A 66 -3.72 -3.18 17.80
C LYS A 66 -2.28 -3.66 17.71
N LEU A 67 -1.87 -4.56 18.61
CA LEU A 67 -0.55 -5.17 18.55
C LEU A 67 -0.33 -5.89 17.22
N LEU A 68 0.82 -5.65 16.61
CA LEU A 68 1.20 -6.27 15.35
C LEU A 68 1.71 -7.68 15.61
N LEU A 69 0.92 -8.65 15.17
CA LEU A 69 1.32 -10.05 15.06
C LEU A 69 1.32 -10.41 13.58
N VAL A 70 2.47 -10.82 13.06
CA VAL A 70 2.60 -11.27 11.68
C VAL A 70 2.15 -12.71 11.61
N LEU A 71 1.15 -12.99 10.76
CA LEU A 71 0.70 -14.34 10.50
C LEU A 71 1.61 -14.94 9.42
N THR A 72 2.79 -15.40 9.81
CA THR A 72 3.63 -16.21 8.92
C THR A 72 3.03 -17.60 8.80
N CYS A 73 2.78 -18.06 7.58
CA CYS A 73 2.40 -19.44 7.29
C CYS A 73 3.61 -20.37 7.51
#